data_AF-A0A3B6DLM6-F1
#
_entry.id   AF-A0A3B6DLM6-F1
#
_cell.length_a   1.000
_cell.length_b   1.000
_cell.length_c   1.000
_cell.angle_alpha   90.00
_cell.angle_beta   90.00
_cell.angle_gamma   90.00
#
_symmetry.space_group_name_H-M   'P 1'
#
loop_
_entity.id
_entity.type
_entity.pdbx_description
1 polymer ?
#
loop_
_entity_poly.entity_id
_entity_poly.type
_entity_poly.pdbx_seq_one_letter_code
_entity_poly.pdbx_strand_id
1 'polypeptide(L)'
;MPNRSLDKRLFREPRGTGLTWPLRYSMVNDVARALYHLHVTNVPHGSIKASNILLEQDFAARLHGHFGYQPDQSNTPRGSLEADMLQFGVLILQVVCGPQGRSQANTAPWACFIATVFNWVQQCKIATVNEEINLHGRGSPAELVDWVWTLHGESRLLEAVDPAARVDDFNFAQATKLLLIALSCTYPDPAARLTIYEVRMILSDQAPLPEVPPSKPT
;
A
#
# COMPACT_ATOMS: atom_id res chain seq x y z
N MET A 1 3.45 7.57 -23.53
CA MET A 1 2.96 6.56 -22.57
C MET A 1 1.45 6.48 -22.62
N PRO A 2 0.88 5.42 -23.21
CA PRO A 2 -0.53 5.39 -23.58
C PRO A 2 -1.50 5.04 -22.43
N ASN A 3 -1.04 4.36 -21.37
CA ASN A 3 -1.94 3.83 -20.33
C ASN A 3 -2.09 4.71 -19.06
N ARG A 4 -1.49 5.92 -19.05
CA ARG A 4 -1.54 6.90 -17.93
C ARG A 4 -1.02 6.29 -16.60
N SER A 5 -1.03 7.08 -15.53
CA SER A 5 -0.58 6.67 -14.19
C SER A 5 -1.57 5.71 -13.53
N LEU A 6 -1.08 4.80 -12.66
CA LEU A 6 -1.87 3.73 -12.04
C LEU A 6 -3.07 4.26 -11.24
N ASP A 7 -2.93 5.40 -10.57
CA ASP A 7 -4.03 6.06 -9.86
C ASP A 7 -5.26 6.33 -10.77
N LYS A 8 -5.02 6.67 -12.04
CA LYS A 8 -6.12 6.96 -12.99
C LYS A 8 -6.86 5.69 -13.39
N ARG A 9 -6.15 4.56 -13.54
CA ARG A 9 -6.78 3.26 -13.85
C ARG A 9 -7.48 2.65 -12.65
N LEU A 10 -6.90 2.73 -11.45
CA LEU A 10 -7.51 2.19 -10.23
C LEU A 10 -8.70 3.03 -9.72
N PHE A 11 -8.65 4.36 -9.85
CA PHE A 11 -9.59 5.25 -9.14
C PHE A 11 -10.49 6.12 -10.03
N ARG A 12 -10.23 6.27 -11.34
CA ARG A 12 -11.03 7.14 -12.22
C ARG A 12 -11.88 6.41 -13.27
N GLU A 13 -11.59 5.16 -13.62
CA GLU A 13 -12.43 4.41 -14.57
C GLU A 13 -13.68 3.84 -13.87
N PRO A 14 -14.88 4.06 -14.44
CA PRO A 14 -16.11 3.59 -13.83
C PRO A 14 -16.11 2.05 -13.89
N ARG A 15 -15.96 1.43 -12.71
CA ARG A 15 -16.05 -0.02 -12.42
C ARG A 15 -14.76 -0.85 -12.55
N GLY A 16 -13.55 -0.27 -12.53
CA GLY A 16 -12.32 -1.08 -12.45
C GLY A 16 -12.18 -2.14 -13.56
N THR A 17 -12.86 -1.95 -14.68
CA THR A 17 -13.14 -2.90 -15.77
C THR A 17 -11.92 -3.26 -16.63
N GLY A 18 -10.70 -3.12 -16.12
CA GLY A 18 -9.49 -3.33 -16.90
C GLY A 18 -8.28 -3.89 -16.16
N LEU A 19 -8.34 -4.09 -14.84
CA LEU A 19 -7.23 -4.61 -14.04
C LEU A 19 -7.61 -5.95 -13.40
N THR A 20 -7.44 -7.02 -14.19
CA THR A 20 -7.60 -8.41 -13.74
C THR A 20 -6.60 -8.75 -12.64
N TRP A 21 -6.88 -9.80 -11.86
CA TRP A 21 -5.98 -10.24 -10.79
C TRP A 21 -4.53 -10.51 -11.27
N PRO A 22 -4.31 -11.25 -12.38
CA PRO A 22 -2.95 -11.48 -12.89
C PRO A 22 -2.18 -10.18 -13.15
N LEU A 23 -2.88 -9.15 -13.63
CA LEU A 23 -2.26 -7.86 -13.89
C LEU A 23 -1.94 -7.11 -12.60
N ARG A 24 -2.83 -7.09 -11.61
CA ARG A 24 -2.54 -6.50 -10.30
C ARG A 24 -1.33 -7.16 -9.63
N TYR A 25 -1.24 -8.49 -9.72
CA TYR A 25 -0.14 -9.26 -9.17
C TYR A 25 1.18 -8.99 -9.89
N SER A 26 1.18 -8.90 -11.24
CA SER A 26 2.38 -8.58 -12.01
C SER A 26 2.89 -7.19 -11.70
N MET A 27 2.00 -6.20 -11.54
CA MET A 27 2.38 -4.83 -11.24
C MET A 27 3.07 -4.68 -9.88
N VAL A 28 2.56 -5.34 -8.83
CA VAL A 28 3.23 -5.35 -7.53
C VAL A 28 4.61 -6.00 -7.65
N ASN A 29 4.71 -7.07 -8.43
CA ASN A 29 5.98 -7.74 -8.71
C ASN A 29 6.98 -6.82 -9.44
N ASP A 30 6.53 -6.06 -10.43
CA ASP A 30 7.37 -5.14 -11.20
C ASP A 30 7.88 -4.00 -10.31
N VAL A 31 7.02 -3.41 -9.49
CA VAL A 31 7.40 -2.38 -8.51
C VAL A 31 8.40 -2.94 -7.50
N ALA A 32 8.19 -4.17 -7.01
CA ALA A 32 9.12 -4.81 -6.10
C ALA A 32 10.50 -5.06 -6.74
N ARG A 33 10.57 -5.41 -8.03
CA ARG A 33 11.86 -5.52 -8.76
C ARG A 33 12.55 -4.17 -8.87
N ALA A 34 11.81 -3.12 -9.24
CA ALA A 34 12.36 -1.77 -9.35
C ALA A 34 12.92 -1.29 -8.00
N LEU A 35 12.16 -1.47 -6.92
CA LEU A 35 12.57 -1.06 -5.58
C LEU A 35 13.77 -1.87 -5.06
N TYR A 36 13.81 -3.17 -5.36
CA TYR A 36 14.95 -4.03 -5.03
C TYR A 36 16.26 -3.51 -5.62
N HIS A 37 16.26 -3.12 -6.90
CA HIS A 37 17.45 -2.57 -7.55
C HIS A 37 17.98 -1.30 -6.89
N LEU A 38 17.11 -0.51 -6.25
CA LEU A 38 17.50 0.71 -5.53
C LEU A 38 18.01 0.43 -4.12
N HIS A 39 17.30 -0.42 -3.38
CA HIS A 39 17.67 -0.70 -2.00
C HIS A 39 18.96 -1.52 -1.90
N VAL A 40 19.27 -2.35 -2.91
CA VAL A 40 20.57 -3.04 -3.00
C VAL A 40 21.73 -2.04 -3.12
N THR A 41 21.52 -0.90 -3.78
CA THR A 41 22.51 0.19 -3.85
C THR A 41 22.36 1.21 -2.71
N ASN A 42 21.54 0.89 -1.70
CA ASN A 42 21.25 1.74 -0.55
C ASN A 42 20.67 3.13 -0.94
N VAL A 43 19.91 3.18 -2.02
CA VAL A 43 19.24 4.40 -2.51
C VAL A 43 17.75 4.30 -2.20
N PRO A 44 17.19 5.17 -1.33
CA PRO A 44 15.76 5.27 -1.15
C PRO A 44 15.11 6.00 -2.34
N HIS A 45 13.93 5.54 -2.75
CA HIS A 45 13.09 6.23 -3.73
C HIS A 45 12.32 7.41 -3.09
N GLY A 46 11.92 7.31 -1.83
CA GLY A 46 11.27 8.38 -1.06
C GLY A 46 9.92 8.89 -1.62
N SER A 47 9.30 8.18 -2.56
CA SER A 47 8.04 8.61 -3.18
C SER A 47 7.30 7.50 -3.92
N ILE A 48 7.06 6.38 -3.25
CA ILE A 48 6.31 5.25 -3.80
C ILE A 48 4.81 5.52 -3.63
N LYS A 49 4.13 5.86 -4.72
CA LYS A 49 2.68 6.14 -4.75
C LYS A 49 2.09 5.62 -6.06
N ALA A 50 0.78 5.34 -6.09
CA ALA A 50 0.10 4.90 -7.31
C ALA A 50 0.18 5.94 -8.46
N SER A 51 0.29 7.24 -8.15
CA SER A 51 0.53 8.29 -9.16
C SER A 51 1.93 8.22 -9.79
N ASN A 52 2.86 7.55 -9.09
CA ASN A 52 4.27 7.41 -9.42
C ASN A 52 4.58 6.04 -10.07
N ILE A 53 3.54 5.34 -10.55
CA ILE A 53 3.66 4.11 -11.32
C ILE A 53 3.03 4.32 -12.69
N LEU A 54 3.85 4.21 -13.72
CA LEU A 54 3.42 4.33 -15.11
C LEU A 54 3.23 2.94 -15.70
N LEU A 55 2.13 2.78 -16.42
CA LEU A 55 1.85 1.57 -17.16
C LEU A 55 2.31 1.74 -18.60
N GLU A 56 3.16 0.82 -19.05
CA GLU A 56 3.58 0.71 -20.46
C GLU A 56 2.50 0.07 -21.33
N GLN A 57 2.75 -0.05 -22.64
CA GLN A 57 1.78 -0.59 -23.62
C GLN A 57 1.41 -2.06 -23.35
N ASP A 58 2.34 -2.81 -22.80
CA ASP A 58 2.23 -4.21 -22.35
C ASP A 58 1.73 -4.34 -20.90
N PHE A 59 1.32 -3.22 -20.28
CA PHE A 59 0.95 -3.12 -18.87
C PHE A 59 2.08 -3.44 -17.87
N ALA A 60 3.35 -3.44 -18.30
CA ALA A 60 4.46 -3.44 -17.36
C ALA A 60 4.42 -2.18 -16.48
N ALA A 61 4.53 -2.37 -15.16
CA ALA A 61 4.52 -1.25 -14.21
C ALA A 61 5.95 -0.74 -13.98
N ARG A 62 6.18 0.53 -14.29
CA ARG A 62 7.46 1.19 -14.05
C ARG A 62 7.32 2.23 -12.95
N LEU A 63 8.12 2.06 -11.90
CA LEU A 63 8.27 3.05 -10.85
C LEU A 63 9.02 4.27 -11.43
N HIS A 64 8.41 5.43 -11.35
CA HIS A 64 8.98 6.71 -11.78
C HIS A 64 8.80 7.73 -10.66
N GLY A 65 9.67 8.73 -10.60
CA GLY A 65 9.65 9.68 -9.49
C GLY A 65 11.05 9.84 -8.95
N HIS A 66 11.18 10.28 -7.70
CA HIS A 66 12.49 10.72 -7.23
C HIS A 66 13.35 9.56 -6.72
N PHE A 67 14.66 9.69 -6.88
CA PHE A 67 15.71 8.72 -6.52
C PHE A 67 16.85 9.49 -5.82
N GLY A 68 16.52 10.55 -5.07
CA GLY A 68 17.49 11.53 -4.60
C GLY A 68 17.26 11.94 -3.15
N TYR A 69 18.22 11.59 -2.31
CA TYR A 69 18.45 12.19 -0.99
C TYR A 69 18.51 13.72 -1.13
N GLN A 70 17.46 14.42 -0.67
CA GLN A 70 17.55 15.84 -0.36
C GLN A 70 17.81 15.95 1.15
N PRO A 71 18.98 16.43 1.60
CA PRO A 71 19.16 16.79 3.00
C PRO A 71 18.31 18.04 3.25
N ASP A 72 17.04 17.84 3.57
CA ASP A 72 16.23 18.90 4.12
C ASP A 72 16.75 19.18 5.53
N GLN A 73 16.95 20.46 5.86
CA GLN A 73 17.28 20.91 7.22
C GLN A 73 16.12 20.67 8.20
N SER A 74 14.97 20.20 7.71
CA SER A 74 13.93 19.59 8.52
C SER A 74 14.21 18.10 8.71
N ASN A 75 14.28 17.67 9.97
CA ASN A 75 14.60 16.32 10.44
C ASN A 75 13.55 15.24 10.05
N THR A 76 13.04 15.26 8.82
CA THR A 76 11.97 14.39 8.33
C THR A 76 12.51 13.34 7.35
N PRO A 77 12.36 12.03 7.64
CA PRO A 77 12.90 10.95 6.82
C PRO A 77 12.02 10.72 5.59
N ARG A 78 11.99 11.67 4.67
CA ARG A 78 11.26 11.55 3.38
C ARG A 78 11.97 10.65 2.38
N GLY A 79 13.23 10.27 2.63
CA GLY A 79 14.00 9.34 1.83
C GLY A 79 14.77 8.37 2.70
N SER A 80 14.08 7.39 3.29
CA SER A 80 14.70 6.25 3.98
C SER A 80 14.16 4.94 3.40
N LEU A 81 14.94 3.86 3.54
CA LEU A 81 14.52 2.54 3.05
C LEU A 81 13.25 2.07 3.78
N GLU A 82 13.12 2.39 5.06
CA GLU A 82 11.96 2.03 5.89
C GLU A 82 10.70 2.82 5.51
N ALA A 83 10.86 4.08 5.08
CA ALA A 83 9.77 4.89 4.56
C ALA A 83 9.27 4.36 3.21
N ASP A 84 10.18 3.90 2.35
CA ASP A 84 9.84 3.21 1.11
C ASP A 84 9.03 1.94 1.37
N MET A 85 9.43 1.12 2.34
CA MET A 85 8.69 -0.10 2.67
C MET A 85 7.27 0.19 3.15
N LEU A 86 7.08 1.22 3.99
CA LEU A 86 5.75 1.67 4.40
C LEU A 86 4.90 2.09 3.19
N GLN A 87 5.46 2.92 2.31
CA GLN A 87 4.77 3.41 1.13
C GLN A 87 4.45 2.28 0.14
N PHE A 88 5.36 1.32 -0.02
CA PHE A 88 5.16 0.12 -0.81
C PHE A 88 4.03 -0.76 -0.25
N GLY A 89 3.98 -0.99 1.06
CA GLY A 89 2.89 -1.72 1.69
C GLY A 89 1.53 -1.04 1.48
N VAL A 90 1.45 0.28 1.64
CA VAL A 90 0.24 1.07 1.35
C VAL A 90 -0.17 0.97 -0.12
N LEU A 91 0.79 0.96 -1.04
CA LEU A 91 0.54 0.76 -2.46
C LEU A 91 -0.05 -0.62 -2.74
N ILE A 92 0.48 -1.70 -2.13
CA ILE A 92 -0.09 -3.04 -2.28
C ILE A 92 -1.56 -3.04 -1.84
N LEU A 93 -1.88 -2.47 -0.68
CA LEU A 93 -3.27 -2.38 -0.21
C LEU A 93 -4.15 -1.61 -1.20
N GLN A 94 -3.66 -0.55 -1.82
CA GLN A 94 -4.41 0.19 -2.83
C GLN A 94 -4.68 -0.65 -4.08
N VAL A 95 -3.69 -1.42 -4.53
CA VAL A 95 -3.82 -2.31 -5.70
C VAL A 95 -4.77 -3.47 -5.39
N VAL A 96 -4.69 -4.07 -4.21
CA VAL A 96 -5.48 -5.25 -3.82
C VAL A 96 -6.91 -4.87 -3.43
N CYS A 97 -7.09 -3.84 -2.59
CA CYS A 97 -8.40 -3.45 -2.06
C CYS A 97 -9.19 -2.53 -3.00
N GLY A 98 -8.51 -1.95 -4.00
CA GLY A 98 -9.12 -1.11 -5.02
C GLY A 98 -9.79 0.15 -4.44
N PRO A 99 -10.67 0.80 -5.23
CA PRO A 99 -11.36 2.02 -4.80
C PRO A 99 -12.41 1.78 -3.69
N GLN A 100 -12.85 0.53 -3.49
CA GLN A 100 -14.00 0.19 -2.65
C GLN A 100 -13.62 -0.15 -1.20
N GLY A 101 -12.41 -0.70 -0.96
CA GLY A 101 -11.90 -0.92 0.40
C GLY A 101 -11.86 0.34 1.26
N ARG A 102 -11.64 1.52 0.64
CA ARG A 102 -11.68 2.83 1.34
C ARG A 102 -13.09 3.30 1.71
N SER A 103 -14.12 2.84 1.02
CA SER A 103 -15.52 3.16 1.36
C SER A 103 -16.03 2.31 2.51
N GLN A 104 -15.56 1.06 2.62
CA GLN A 104 -15.92 0.13 3.69
C GLN A 104 -15.19 0.42 5.01
N ALA A 105 -13.96 0.94 4.95
CA ALA A 105 -13.26 1.46 6.14
C ALA A 105 -14.10 2.54 6.88
N ASN A 106 -14.84 3.37 6.13
CA ASN A 106 -15.72 4.41 6.68
C ASN A 106 -17.07 3.88 7.21
N THR A 107 -17.41 2.61 6.98
CA THR A 107 -18.69 2.00 7.42
C THR A 107 -18.53 1.06 8.61
N ALA A 108 -17.32 0.88 9.13
CA ALA A 108 -17.09 0.06 10.30
C ALA A 108 -17.63 0.77 11.58
N PRO A 109 -18.43 0.11 12.44
CA PRO A 109 -19.01 0.72 13.63
C PRO A 109 -18.00 1.39 14.59
N TRP A 110 -16.76 0.90 14.60
CA TRP A 110 -15.67 1.45 15.42
C TRP A 110 -15.05 2.73 14.83
N ALA A 111 -15.18 2.99 13.52
CA ALA A 111 -14.68 4.20 12.87
C ALA A 111 -15.41 5.47 13.36
N CYS A 112 -16.72 5.38 13.64
CA CYS A 112 -17.49 6.46 14.28
C CYS A 112 -17.08 6.70 15.74
N PHE A 113 -16.58 5.67 16.43
CA PHE A 113 -16.20 5.75 17.85
C PHE A 113 -14.78 6.28 18.03
N ILE A 114 -13.86 5.91 17.15
CA ILE A 114 -12.48 6.43 17.12
C ILE A 114 -12.46 7.88 16.63
N ALA A 115 -13.30 8.27 15.68
CA ALA A 115 -13.37 9.65 15.18
C ALA A 115 -13.73 10.67 16.28
N THR A 116 -14.55 10.32 17.26
CA THR A 116 -14.88 11.23 18.38
C THR A 116 -13.79 11.28 19.45
N VAL A 117 -13.07 10.18 19.68
CA VAL A 117 -11.97 10.12 20.66
C VAL A 117 -10.68 10.74 20.09
N PHE A 118 -10.36 10.51 18.81
CA PHE A 118 -9.18 11.09 18.15
C PHE A 118 -9.31 12.59 17.92
N ASN A 119 -10.52 13.12 17.66
CA ASN A 119 -10.72 14.56 17.51
C ASN A 119 -10.44 15.32 18.82
N TRP A 120 -10.52 14.65 19.99
CA TRP A 120 -10.13 15.22 21.27
C TRP A 120 -8.60 15.24 21.49
N VAL A 121 -7.88 14.24 20.96
CA VAL A 121 -6.41 14.14 21.07
C VAL A 121 -5.68 15.08 20.10
N GLN A 122 -6.35 15.56 19.04
CA GLN A 122 -5.80 16.51 18.06
C GLN A 122 -5.69 17.97 18.57
N GLN A 123 -6.02 18.27 19.83
CA GLN A 123 -5.72 19.58 20.44
C GLN A 123 -4.25 19.75 20.87
N CYS A 124 -3.42 18.72 20.74
CA CYS A 124 -1.97 18.80 20.93
C CYS A 124 -1.26 19.05 19.59
N LYS A 125 -0.92 20.32 19.34
CA LYS A 125 -0.13 20.85 18.21
C LYS A 125 1.04 19.94 17.79
N ILE A 126 0.86 19.19 16.71
CA ILE A 126 1.96 18.80 15.81
C ILE A 126 1.49 19.13 14.40
N ALA A 127 2.01 20.23 13.84
CA ALA A 127 1.79 20.62 12.46
C ALA A 127 2.46 19.58 11.55
N THR A 128 1.69 18.57 11.13
CA THR A 128 2.09 17.65 10.07
C THR A 128 1.34 18.07 8.81
N VAL A 129 2.13 18.36 7.78
CA VAL A 129 1.76 18.87 6.46
C VAL A 129 0.53 18.12 5.93
N ASN A 130 -0.60 18.81 5.89
CA ASN A 130 -1.91 18.28 5.51
C ASN A 130 -2.36 18.78 4.12
N GLU A 131 -1.42 19.16 3.27
CA GLU A 131 -1.73 19.59 1.90
C GLU A 131 -1.31 18.52 0.89
N GLU A 132 -2.29 18.14 0.07
CA GLU A 132 -2.23 17.25 -1.09
C GLU A 132 -2.51 15.74 -0.95
N ILE A 133 -3.49 15.35 -0.12
CA ILE A 133 -4.36 14.20 -0.47
C ILE A 133 -5.84 14.55 -0.24
N ASN A 134 -6.30 15.68 -0.77
CA ASN A 134 -7.73 15.95 -0.93
C ASN A 134 -8.24 15.25 -2.20
N LEU A 135 -8.30 13.92 -2.18
CA LEU A 135 -9.02 13.14 -3.19
C LEU A 135 -10.42 12.80 -2.66
N HIS A 136 -11.30 13.79 -2.72
CA HIS A 136 -12.76 13.63 -2.83
C HIS A 136 -13.40 12.64 -1.83
N GLY A 137 -13.41 12.98 -0.54
CA GLY A 137 -14.28 12.34 0.46
C GLY A 137 -14.03 10.84 0.73
N ARG A 138 -12.84 10.31 0.43
CA ARG A 138 -12.45 8.91 0.62
C ARG A 138 -11.30 8.82 1.62
N GLY A 139 -11.40 7.91 2.59
CA GLY A 139 -10.54 7.82 3.78
C GLY A 139 -9.01 7.85 3.57
N SER A 140 -8.30 8.18 4.64
CA SER A 140 -6.84 8.31 4.67
C SER A 140 -6.13 6.95 4.46
N PRO A 141 -4.86 6.93 3.99
CA PRO A 141 -4.10 5.69 3.88
C PRO A 141 -3.95 4.94 5.20
N ALA A 142 -3.93 5.65 6.33
CA ALA A 142 -3.86 5.06 7.66
C ALA A 142 -5.14 4.28 7.99
N GLU A 143 -6.32 4.82 7.65
CA GLU A 143 -7.61 4.13 7.85
C GLU A 143 -7.70 2.83 7.02
N LEU A 144 -7.13 2.84 5.81
CA LEU A 144 -7.05 1.61 5.00
C LEU A 144 -6.19 0.55 5.66
N VAL A 145 -5.03 0.93 6.20
CA VAL A 145 -4.14 0.01 6.93
C VAL A 145 -4.85 -0.54 8.16
N ASP A 146 -5.47 0.32 8.97
CA ASP A 146 -6.18 -0.08 10.18
C ASP A 146 -7.35 -1.02 9.90
N TRP A 147 -8.12 -0.74 8.84
CA TRP A 147 -9.21 -1.62 8.41
C TRP A 147 -8.72 -3.01 8.01
N VAL A 148 -7.61 -3.12 7.27
CA VAL A 148 -7.03 -4.41 6.89
C VAL A 148 -6.47 -5.15 8.11
N TRP A 149 -5.90 -4.44 9.08
CA TRP A 149 -5.50 -5.02 10.37
C TRP A 149 -6.68 -5.60 11.15
N THR A 150 -7.83 -4.91 11.16
CA THR A 150 -9.07 -5.45 11.76
C THR A 150 -9.49 -6.74 11.08
N LEU A 151 -9.52 -6.77 9.74
CA LEU A 151 -9.87 -7.96 8.98
C LEU A 151 -8.89 -9.13 9.21
N HIS A 152 -7.60 -8.83 9.37
CA HIS A 152 -6.59 -9.84 9.72
C HIS A 152 -6.86 -10.47 11.09
N GLY A 153 -7.13 -9.66 12.10
CA GLY A 153 -7.47 -10.14 13.45
C GLY A 153 -8.75 -10.97 13.51
N GLU A 154 -9.70 -10.69 12.62
CA GLU A 154 -10.94 -11.47 12.47
C GLU A 154 -10.78 -12.71 11.57
N SER A 155 -9.58 -13.00 11.05
CA SER A 155 -9.33 -14.07 10.06
C SER A 155 -10.15 -13.93 8.77
N ARG A 156 -10.53 -12.69 8.42
CA ARG A 156 -11.34 -12.31 7.24
C ARG A 156 -10.53 -11.52 6.20
N LEU A 157 -9.22 -11.72 6.18
CA LEU A 157 -8.28 -10.93 5.38
C LEU A 157 -8.65 -10.84 3.89
N LEU A 158 -9.13 -11.95 3.30
CA LEU A 158 -9.54 -12.00 1.90
C LEU A 158 -10.75 -11.12 1.57
N GLU A 159 -11.55 -10.69 2.56
CA GLU A 159 -12.63 -9.74 2.33
C GLU A 159 -12.13 -8.36 1.92
N ALA A 160 -10.87 -8.04 2.23
CA ALA A 160 -10.25 -6.78 1.83
C ALA A 160 -10.09 -6.66 0.30
N VAL A 161 -10.00 -7.80 -0.41
CA VAL A 161 -9.74 -7.84 -1.86
C VAL A 161 -10.91 -7.24 -2.64
N ASP A 162 -10.60 -6.31 -3.54
CA ASP A 162 -11.53 -5.66 -4.46
C ASP A 162 -12.40 -6.70 -5.19
N PRO A 163 -13.73 -6.65 -5.06
CA PRO A 163 -14.64 -7.56 -5.78
C PRO A 163 -14.42 -7.55 -7.30
N ALA A 164 -14.04 -6.42 -7.88
CA ALA A 164 -13.76 -6.32 -9.32
C ALA A 164 -12.50 -7.11 -9.72
N ALA A 165 -11.56 -7.32 -8.80
CA ALA A 165 -10.36 -8.13 -9.04
C ALA A 165 -10.64 -9.65 -8.95
N ARG A 166 -11.79 -10.06 -8.39
CA ARG A 166 -12.16 -11.47 -8.23
C ARG A 166 -12.78 -12.07 -9.49
N VAL A 167 -12.97 -11.25 -10.53
CA VAL A 167 -13.53 -11.66 -11.81
C VAL A 167 -12.42 -12.27 -12.64
N ASP A 168 -12.54 -13.59 -12.89
CA ASP A 168 -11.65 -14.44 -13.70
C ASP A 168 -10.18 -14.53 -13.21
N ASP A 169 -9.63 -15.74 -13.20
CA ASP A 169 -8.23 -16.05 -12.83
C ASP A 169 -7.76 -15.49 -11.46
N PHE A 170 -8.68 -15.33 -10.52
CA PHE A 170 -8.36 -14.88 -9.17
C PHE A 170 -7.64 -15.97 -8.37
N ASN A 171 -6.46 -15.62 -7.83
CA ASN A 171 -5.66 -16.55 -7.04
C ASN A 171 -5.65 -16.15 -5.56
N PHE A 172 -6.38 -16.92 -4.74
CA PHE A 172 -6.49 -16.71 -3.30
C PHE A 172 -5.14 -16.72 -2.57
N ALA A 173 -4.23 -17.63 -2.95
CA ALA A 173 -2.91 -17.75 -2.30
C ALA A 173 -2.04 -16.52 -2.59
N GLN A 174 -2.07 -16.01 -3.82
CA GLN A 174 -1.38 -14.77 -4.18
C GLN A 174 -1.99 -13.56 -3.45
N ALA A 175 -3.32 -13.51 -3.30
CA ALA A 175 -3.99 -12.41 -2.62
C ALA A 175 -3.64 -12.36 -1.13
N THR A 176 -3.72 -13.50 -0.44
CA THR A 176 -3.30 -13.64 0.96
C THR A 176 -1.82 -13.26 1.11
N LYS A 177 -0.95 -13.75 0.23
CA LYS A 177 0.48 -13.40 0.23
C LYS A 177 0.70 -11.89 0.16
N LEU A 178 0.06 -11.22 -0.81
CA LEU A 178 0.20 -9.77 -0.96
C LEU A 178 -0.33 -9.00 0.24
N LEU A 179 -1.45 -9.41 0.82
CA LEU A 179 -2.02 -8.76 2.01
C LEU A 179 -1.12 -8.91 3.24
N LEU A 180 -0.55 -10.09 3.47
CA LEU A 180 0.40 -10.32 4.58
C LEU A 180 1.69 -9.51 4.38
N ILE A 181 2.26 -9.52 3.17
CA ILE A 181 3.40 -8.65 2.84
C ILE A 181 3.05 -7.18 3.12
N ALA A 182 1.86 -6.73 2.71
CA ALA A 182 1.45 -5.35 2.94
C ALA A 182 1.34 -5.01 4.43
N LEU A 183 0.81 -5.91 5.26
CA LEU A 183 0.75 -5.72 6.71
C LEU A 183 2.13 -5.68 7.35
N SER A 184 3.06 -6.55 6.94
CA SER A 184 4.45 -6.51 7.42
C SER A 184 5.20 -5.28 6.95
N CYS A 185 4.95 -4.79 5.73
CA CYS A 185 5.54 -3.56 5.22
C CYS A 185 4.98 -2.30 5.90
N THR A 186 3.71 -2.35 6.34
CA THR A 186 3.04 -1.25 7.06
C THR A 186 3.10 -1.38 8.58
N TYR A 187 3.98 -2.25 9.09
CA TYR A 187 4.15 -2.46 10.52
C TYR A 187 4.53 -1.14 11.23
N PRO A 188 3.98 -0.85 12.42
CA PRO A 188 4.23 0.42 13.12
C PRO A 188 5.72 0.66 13.40
N ASP A 189 6.40 -0.35 13.95
CA ASP A 189 7.84 -0.33 14.17
C ASP A 189 8.60 -0.47 12.83
N PRO A 190 9.40 0.53 12.42
CA PRO A 190 10.21 0.47 11.20
C PRO A 190 11.21 -0.70 11.18
N ALA A 191 11.77 -1.09 12.33
CA ALA A 191 12.77 -2.14 12.40
C ALA A 191 12.19 -3.56 12.20
N ALA A 192 10.89 -3.71 12.47
CA ALA A 192 10.16 -4.96 12.28
C ALA A 192 9.52 -5.06 10.87
N ARG A 193 9.65 -4.04 10.02
CA ARG A 193 9.16 -4.10 8.64
C ARG A 193 10.04 -5.02 7.81
N LEU A 194 9.41 -5.74 6.88
CA LEU A 194 10.16 -6.49 5.87
C LEU A 194 11.03 -5.55 5.03
N THR A 195 12.22 -6.03 4.69
CA THR A 195 13.07 -5.46 3.66
C THR A 195 12.57 -5.85 2.27
N ILE A 196 12.89 -5.06 1.25
CA ILE A 196 12.50 -5.42 -0.12
C ILE A 196 13.16 -6.72 -0.61
N TYR A 197 14.30 -7.10 -0.04
CA TYR A 197 14.94 -8.39 -0.30
C TYR A 197 14.05 -9.54 0.18
N GLU A 198 13.57 -9.49 1.43
CA GLU A 198 12.66 -10.52 1.97
C GLU A 198 11.36 -10.58 1.18
N VAL A 199 10.77 -9.43 0.86
CA VAL A 199 9.59 -9.34 -0.01
C VAL A 199 9.84 -10.06 -1.34
N ARG A 200 11.00 -9.86 -1.98
CA ARG A 200 11.37 -10.52 -3.23
C ARG A 200 11.46 -12.04 -3.07
N MET A 201 12.06 -12.51 -1.98
CA MET A 201 12.13 -13.95 -1.67
C MET A 201 10.74 -14.57 -1.49
N ILE A 202 9.84 -13.90 -0.79
CA ILE A 202 8.46 -14.36 -0.57
C ILE A 202 7.64 -14.33 -1.87
N LEU A 203 7.77 -13.27 -2.67
CA LEU A 203 7.10 -13.16 -3.97
C LEU A 203 7.56 -14.24 -4.96
N SER A 204 8.81 -14.68 -4.86
CA SER A 204 9.39 -15.74 -5.68
C SER A 204 9.23 -17.14 -5.08
N ASP A 205 8.45 -17.31 -4.02
CA ASP A 205 8.20 -18.60 -3.33
C ASP A 205 9.47 -19.26 -2.76
N GLN A 206 10.50 -18.47 -2.48
CA GLN A 206 11.78 -18.93 -1.92
C GLN A 206 11.87 -18.73 -0.40
N ALA A 207 10.88 -18.07 0.21
CA ALA A 207 10.77 -17.86 1.65
C ALA A 207 9.33 -18.10 2.12
N PRO A 208 9.12 -18.51 3.39
CA PRO A 208 7.78 -18.67 3.95
C PRO A 208 7.05 -17.33 4.03
N LEU A 209 5.71 -17.40 4.15
CA LEU A 209 4.89 -16.21 4.38
C LEU A 209 5.29 -15.55 5.72
N PRO A 210 5.23 -14.21 5.80
CA PRO A 210 5.62 -13.51 7.01
C PRO A 210 4.60 -13.77 8.12
N GLU A 211 5.11 -13.95 9.34
CA GLU A 211 4.26 -14.07 10.52
C GLU A 211 3.80 -12.68 10.96
N VAL A 212 2.50 -12.42 10.85
CA VAL A 212 1.88 -11.16 11.24
C VAL A 212 1.01 -11.40 12.46
N PRO A 213 1.21 -10.65 13.58
CA PRO A 213 0.39 -10.82 14.78
C PRO A 213 -1.10 -10.60 14.46
N PRO A 214 -2.03 -11.17 15.24
CA PRO A 214 -3.46 -11.03 14.97
C PRO A 214 -3.97 -9.60 15.21
N SER A 215 -3.28 -8.81 16.03
CA SER A 215 -3.63 -7.41 16.30
C SER A 215 -2.49 -6.48 15.96
N LYS A 216 -2.82 -5.27 15.50
CA LYS A 216 -1.83 -4.22 15.25
C LYS A 216 -1.11 -3.88 16.56
N PRO A 217 0.23 -3.89 16.59
CA PRO A 217 0.98 -3.43 17.75
C PRO A 217 0.75 -1.94 17.98
N THR A 218 0.64 -1.54 19.25
CA THR A 218 0.58 -0.13 19.69
C THR A 218 1.94 0.50 19.81
#